data_AF-A0AAD9N7M2-F1
#
_entry.id   AF-A0AAD9N7M2-F1
#
_cell.length_a   1.000
_cell.length_b   1.000
_cell.length_c   1.000
_cell.angle_alpha   90.00
_cell.angle_beta   90.00
_cell.angle_gamma   90.00
#
_symmetry.space_group_name_H-M   'P 1'
#
loop_
_entity.id
_entity.type
_entity.pdbx_description
1 polymer ?
#
loop_
_entity_poly.entity_id
_entity_poly.type
_entity_poly.pdbx_seq_one_letter_code
_entity_poly.pdbx_strand_id
1 'polypeptide(L)'
;MRGANCWTDHQMLRSKVAFRIRQKHNRQGTSKPTKLNTAKLSTISHRESFEQEMDSALVQWEEKESSHETRNGQLCNGMETFTDSKRIVARWREHFQKLLNVHGDINHEALDNIPQRITKASLDEIPTMAETARAIACLKDGKAPVGDGIPAEVREHGGDNLFSRLHQLITNA
;
A
#
# COMPACT_ATOMS: atom_id res chain seq x y z
N MET A 1 14.88 16.00 36.45
CA MET A 1 14.15 14.72 36.55
C MET A 1 12.66 15.02 36.59
N ARG A 2 11.94 14.88 35.47
CA ARG A 2 10.47 15.05 35.43
C ARG A 2 9.87 13.68 35.26
N GLY A 3 9.21 13.17 36.31
CA GLY A 3 8.50 11.91 36.28
C GLY A 3 7.32 11.98 35.31
N ALA A 4 7.10 10.90 34.57
CA ALA A 4 5.92 10.74 33.74
C ALA A 4 4.71 10.44 34.64
N ASN A 5 3.67 11.25 34.54
CA ASN A 5 2.42 11.07 35.29
C ASN A 5 1.56 10.08 34.49
N CYS A 6 1.66 8.78 34.80
CA CYS A 6 1.04 7.68 34.05
C CYS A 6 -0.48 7.51 34.31
N TRP A 7 -1.22 8.59 34.54
CA TRP A 7 -2.62 8.51 34.99
C TRP A 7 -3.57 9.10 33.94
N THR A 8 -3.76 8.37 32.85
CA THR A 8 -5.02 8.47 32.10
C THR A 8 -5.73 7.14 32.24
N ASP A 9 -6.69 7.16 33.13
CA ASP A 9 -7.60 6.09 33.50
C ASP A 9 -8.29 5.56 32.23
N HIS A 10 -7.81 4.42 31.72
CA HIS A 10 -8.41 3.74 30.59
C HIS A 10 -9.73 3.11 31.06
N GLN A 11 -10.84 3.84 30.97
CA GLN A 11 -12.15 3.21 31.13
C GLN A 11 -12.46 2.38 29.89
N MET A 12 -12.41 1.06 30.07
CA MET A 12 -12.68 0.10 29.01
C MET A 12 -14.18 0.08 28.71
N LEU A 13 -14.59 0.78 27.65
CA LEU A 13 -15.95 0.65 27.12
C LEU A 13 -16.04 -0.65 26.30
N ARG A 14 -16.67 -1.69 26.85
CA ARG A 14 -17.01 -2.91 26.09
C ARG A 14 -18.34 -2.71 25.37
N SER A 15 -18.31 -2.46 24.07
CA SER A 15 -19.49 -2.55 23.21
C SER A 15 -19.58 -3.92 22.56
N LYS A 16 -20.71 -4.62 22.75
CA LYS A 16 -20.99 -5.90 22.09
C LYS A 16 -21.90 -5.67 20.89
N VAL A 17 -21.31 -5.64 19.70
CA VAL A 17 -22.04 -5.46 18.44
C VAL A 17 -22.05 -6.77 17.66
N ALA A 18 -23.22 -7.19 17.17
CA ALA A 18 -23.36 -8.38 16.34
C ALA A 18 -23.75 -7.96 14.92
N PHE A 19 -22.78 -8.04 14.00
CA PHE A 19 -23.03 -7.81 12.57
C PHE A 19 -23.39 -9.13 11.90
N ARG A 20 -24.59 -9.22 11.33
CA ARG A 20 -24.99 -10.37 10.52
C ARG A 20 -24.93 -9.98 9.05
N ILE A 21 -23.89 -10.43 8.36
CA ILE A 21 -23.81 -10.33 6.90
C ILE A 21 -24.96 -11.17 6.32
N ARG A 22 -25.86 -10.53 5.56
CA ARG A 22 -26.95 -11.25 4.88
C ARG A 22 -26.32 -12.25 3.91
N GLN A 23 -26.68 -13.52 4.02
CA GLN A 23 -26.25 -14.53 3.05
C GLN A 23 -26.81 -14.14 1.67
N LYS A 24 -25.91 -14.00 0.70
CA LYS A 24 -26.27 -13.80 -0.71
C LYS A 24 -26.98 -15.05 -1.20
N HIS A 25 -28.31 -15.00 -1.32
CA HIS A 25 -29.06 -16.06 -1.96
C HIS A 25 -28.65 -16.10 -3.43
N ASN A 26 -27.92 -17.13 -3.86
CA ASN A 26 -27.63 -17.35 -5.27
C ASN A 26 -28.97 -17.48 -6.00
N ARG A 27 -29.25 -16.53 -6.91
CA ARG A 27 -30.28 -16.74 -7.92
C ARG A 27 -29.89 -18.04 -8.63
N GLN A 28 -30.83 -18.98 -8.72
CA GLN A 28 -30.62 -20.31 -9.28
C GLN A 28 -29.70 -20.23 -10.49
N GLY A 29 -28.63 -21.04 -10.44
CA GLY A 29 -27.51 -20.97 -11.38
C GLY A 29 -28.01 -20.90 -12.81
N THR A 30 -27.39 -20.01 -13.59
CA THR A 30 -27.51 -20.02 -15.05
C THR A 30 -27.33 -21.46 -15.52
N SER A 31 -28.22 -21.93 -16.40
CA SER A 31 -28.28 -23.29 -16.95
C SER A 31 -26.89 -23.92 -17.12
N LYS A 32 -26.78 -25.24 -16.86
CA LYS A 32 -25.53 -25.99 -17.05
C LYS A 32 -24.89 -25.57 -18.38
N PRO A 33 -23.60 -25.22 -18.40
CA PRO A 33 -22.93 -24.80 -19.63
C PRO A 33 -23.17 -25.89 -20.68
N THR A 34 -23.61 -25.46 -21.86
CA THR A 34 -23.86 -26.32 -23.01
C THR A 34 -22.61 -27.16 -23.25
N LYS A 35 -22.74 -28.48 -23.14
CA LYS A 35 -21.62 -29.42 -23.29
C LYS A 35 -21.00 -29.19 -24.67
N LEU A 36 -19.73 -28.79 -24.72
CA LEU A 36 -19.02 -28.53 -25.97
C LEU A 36 -19.08 -29.79 -26.84
N ASN A 37 -19.42 -29.65 -28.11
CA ASN A 37 -19.45 -30.80 -29.02
C ASN A 37 -18.01 -31.23 -29.34
N THR A 38 -17.57 -32.32 -28.70
CA THR A 38 -16.23 -32.89 -28.85
C THR A 38 -16.15 -33.97 -29.93
N ALA A 39 -17.17 -34.16 -30.77
CA ALA A 39 -17.18 -35.24 -31.76
C ALA A 39 -15.99 -35.16 -32.74
N LYS A 40 -15.58 -33.93 -33.09
CA LYS A 40 -14.44 -33.65 -33.98
C LYS A 40 -13.06 -33.92 -33.34
N LEU A 41 -12.98 -34.05 -32.02
CA LEU A 41 -11.75 -34.32 -31.27
C LEU A 41 -11.43 -35.82 -31.15
N SER A 42 -12.32 -36.71 -31.60
CA SER A 42 -12.06 -38.16 -31.60
C SER A 42 -11.32 -38.66 -32.84
N THR A 43 -11.10 -37.79 -33.83
CA THR A 43 -10.39 -38.13 -35.06
C THR A 43 -8.90 -38.24 -34.76
N ILE A 44 -8.35 -39.44 -34.93
CA ILE A 44 -6.94 -39.78 -34.63
C ILE A 44 -5.98 -38.81 -35.34
N SER A 45 -6.25 -38.46 -36.59
CA SER A 45 -5.40 -37.55 -37.37
C SER A 45 -5.32 -36.13 -36.77
N HIS A 46 -6.40 -35.59 -36.21
CA HIS A 46 -6.37 -34.29 -35.54
C HIS A 46 -5.67 -34.34 -34.19
N ARG A 47 -5.74 -35.50 -33.51
CA ARG A 47 -5.02 -35.74 -32.25
C ARG A 47 -3.51 -35.73 -32.49
N GLU A 48 -3.05 -36.44 -33.52
CA GLU A 48 -1.64 -36.51 -33.87
C GLU A 48 -1.08 -35.16 -34.33
N SER A 49 -1.83 -34.40 -35.14
CA SER A 49 -1.39 -33.07 -35.57
C SER A 49 -1.28 -32.09 -34.39
N PHE A 50 -2.22 -32.17 -33.44
CA PHE A 50 -2.21 -31.33 -32.25
C PHE A 50 -1.11 -31.74 -31.26
N GLU A 51 -0.86 -33.04 -31.10
CA GLU A 51 0.27 -33.56 -30.30
C GLU A 51 1.60 -33.04 -30.86
N GLN A 52 1.81 -33.12 -32.18
CA GLN A 52 3.02 -32.58 -32.82
C GLN A 52 3.16 -31.06 -32.68
N GLU A 53 2.05 -30.33 -32.74
CA GLU A 53 2.03 -28.88 -32.53
C GLU A 53 2.37 -28.53 -31.08
N MET A 54 1.88 -29.30 -30.11
CA MET A 54 2.18 -29.11 -28.69
C MET A 54 3.63 -29.45 -28.35
N ASP A 55 4.16 -30.53 -28.90
CA ASP A 55 5.57 -30.89 -28.73
C ASP A 55 6.48 -29.80 -29.31
N SER A 56 6.13 -29.27 -30.50
CA SER A 56 6.86 -28.16 -31.11
C SER A 56 6.76 -26.86 -30.30
N ALA A 57 5.58 -26.57 -29.76
CA ALA A 57 5.35 -25.38 -28.93
C ALA A 57 6.11 -25.46 -27.60
N LEU A 58 6.18 -26.63 -26.97
CA LEU A 58 6.93 -26.84 -25.72
C LEU A 58 8.44 -26.62 -25.92
N VAL A 59 9.01 -27.12 -27.01
CA VAL A 59 10.43 -26.87 -27.35
C VAL A 59 10.69 -25.37 -27.56
N GLN A 60 9.80 -24.66 -28.27
CA GLN A 60 9.91 -23.20 -28.42
C GLN A 60 9.70 -22.44 -27.11
N TRP A 61 8.93 -23.01 -26.17
CA TRP A 61 8.66 -22.41 -24.87
C TRP A 61 9.88 -22.55 -23.95
N GLU A 62 10.57 -23.69 -23.96
CA GLU A 62 11.83 -23.90 -23.24
C GLU A 62 12.94 -22.92 -23.70
N GLU A 63 13.00 -22.62 -25.00
CA GLU A 63 13.94 -21.62 -25.55
C GLU A 63 13.62 -20.18 -25.09
N LYS A 64 12.33 -19.87 -24.85
CA LYS A 64 11.88 -18.55 -24.38
C LYS A 64 11.98 -18.36 -22.88
N GLU A 65 11.78 -19.43 -22.09
CA GLU A 65 11.87 -19.39 -20.62
C GLU A 65 13.32 -19.10 -20.16
N SER A 66 14.32 -19.44 -20.98
CA SER A 66 15.72 -19.06 -20.79
C SER A 66 15.95 -17.54 -20.70
N SER A 67 15.02 -16.72 -21.22
CA SER A 67 15.21 -15.28 -21.32
C SER A 67 14.40 -14.44 -20.31
N HIS A 68 13.33 -14.96 -19.69
CA HIS A 68 12.46 -14.14 -18.83
C HIS A 68 11.80 -14.91 -17.68
N GLU A 69 12.55 -15.22 -16.63
CA GLU A 69 11.97 -15.68 -15.36
C GLU A 69 11.37 -14.48 -14.59
N THR A 70 10.04 -14.43 -14.45
CA THR A 70 9.44 -13.81 -13.26
C THR A 70 8.05 -14.39 -12.94
N ARG A 71 7.87 -14.67 -11.64
CA ARG A 71 6.62 -14.68 -10.84
C ARG A 71 5.97 -16.05 -10.67
N ASN A 72 6.42 -16.74 -9.61
CA ASN A 72 5.53 -17.18 -8.54
C ASN A 72 6.30 -17.07 -7.21
N GLY A 73 5.60 -16.88 -6.10
CA GLY A 73 6.13 -16.55 -4.76
C GLY A 73 7.06 -17.58 -4.09
N GLN A 74 7.89 -18.28 -4.87
CA GLN A 74 9.02 -19.06 -4.40
C GLN A 74 10.28 -18.18 -4.48
N LEU A 75 10.89 -17.91 -3.33
CA LEU A 75 12.24 -17.37 -3.30
C LEU A 75 13.21 -18.51 -3.66
N CYS A 76 13.67 -18.54 -4.90
CA CYS A 76 14.70 -19.45 -5.37
C CYS A 76 16.07 -18.77 -5.29
N ASN A 77 17.08 -19.49 -4.79
CA ASN A 77 18.47 -19.02 -4.78
C ASN A 77 19.20 -19.43 -6.08
N GLY A 78 18.48 -19.52 -7.20
CA GLY A 78 19.02 -20.04 -8.47
C GLY A 78 19.39 -21.54 -8.47
N MET A 79 19.34 -22.25 -7.33
CA MET A 79 19.72 -23.67 -7.28
C MET A 79 18.84 -24.56 -6.38
N GLU A 80 18.07 -24.01 -5.44
CA GLU A 80 17.10 -24.77 -4.63
C GLU A 80 15.86 -23.93 -4.28
N THR A 81 14.68 -24.56 -4.31
CA THR A 81 13.42 -23.99 -3.84
C THR A 81 13.20 -24.37 -2.37
N PHE A 82 12.88 -23.40 -1.52
CA PHE A 82 12.58 -23.65 -0.11
C PHE A 82 11.07 -23.63 0.13
N THR A 83 10.54 -24.71 0.72
CA THR A 83 9.13 -24.83 1.16
C THR A 83 8.95 -24.63 2.67
N ASP A 84 10.03 -24.64 3.44
CA ASP A 84 9.99 -24.44 4.89
C ASP A 84 9.82 -22.96 5.27
N SER A 85 8.70 -22.66 5.92
CA SER A 85 8.33 -21.32 6.39
C SER A 85 9.40 -20.67 7.28
N LYS A 86 10.08 -21.45 8.14
CA LYS A 86 11.14 -20.90 9.02
C LYS A 86 12.35 -20.44 8.22
N ARG A 87 12.74 -21.19 7.19
CA ARG A 87 13.86 -20.85 6.30
C ARG A 87 13.53 -19.64 5.42
N ILE A 88 12.30 -19.53 4.96
CA ILE A 88 11.83 -18.35 4.21
C ILE A 88 11.95 -17.09 5.08
N VAL A 89 11.47 -17.12 6.32
CA VAL A 89 11.55 -15.97 7.23
C VAL A 89 13.00 -15.62 7.57
N ALA A 90 13.87 -16.61 7.80
CA ALA A 90 15.29 -16.38 8.03
C ALA A 90 15.95 -15.70 6.83
N ARG A 91 15.62 -16.13 5.60
CA ARG A 91 16.17 -15.54 4.38
C ARG A 91 15.67 -14.12 4.13
N TRP A 92 14.39 -13.86 4.39
CA TRP A 92 13.85 -12.50 4.37
C TRP A 92 14.56 -11.60 5.38
N ARG A 93 14.81 -12.09 6.60
CA ARG A 93 15.57 -11.35 7.61
C ARG A 93 16.95 -10.97 7.09
N GLU A 94 17.71 -11.93 6.56
CA GLU A 94 19.05 -11.66 6.00
C GLU A 94 19.01 -10.66 4.84
N HIS A 95 18.08 -10.85 3.91
CA HIS A 95 17.93 -9.99 2.74
C HIS A 95 17.59 -8.55 3.15
N PHE A 96 16.59 -8.37 4.02
CA PHE A 96 16.19 -7.05 4.49
C PHE A 96 17.22 -6.42 5.42
N GLN A 97 17.92 -7.22 6.21
CA GLN A 97 19.00 -6.71 7.05
C GLN A 97 20.13 -6.15 6.20
N LYS A 98 20.50 -6.83 5.11
CA LYS A 98 21.48 -6.30 4.14
C LYS A 98 20.95 -5.09 3.37
N LEU A 99 19.66 -5.07 3.02
CA LEU A 99 19.08 -4.01 2.18
C LEU A 99 18.80 -2.72 2.96
N LEU A 100 18.22 -2.84 4.16
CA LEU A 100 17.69 -1.71 4.92
C LEU A 100 18.63 -1.24 6.03
N ASN A 101 19.48 -2.14 6.56
CA ASN A 101 20.43 -1.80 7.62
C ASN A 101 21.85 -1.57 7.07
N VAL A 102 21.96 -1.08 5.83
CA VAL A 102 23.23 -0.53 5.35
C VAL A 102 23.49 0.72 6.17
N HIS A 103 24.51 0.68 7.02
CA HIS A 103 25.06 1.89 7.61
C HIS A 103 25.62 2.73 6.47
N GLY A 104 24.82 3.69 6.00
CA GLY A 104 25.26 4.64 4.99
C GLY A 104 26.33 5.52 5.62
N ASP A 105 27.58 5.31 5.23
CA ASP A 105 28.59 6.34 5.40
C ASP A 105 28.24 7.42 4.38
N ILE A 106 27.56 8.45 4.86
CA ILE A 106 27.04 9.51 4.01
C ILE A 106 28.26 10.25 3.46
N ASN A 107 28.58 10.03 2.18
CA ASN A 107 29.66 10.75 1.55
C ASN A 107 29.29 12.23 1.47
N HIS A 108 29.93 13.06 2.30
CA HIS A 108 29.71 14.50 2.36
C HIS A 108 30.02 15.20 1.03
N GLU A 109 30.97 14.69 0.26
CA GLU A 109 31.25 15.19 -1.08
C GLU A 109 30.06 14.99 -2.02
N ALA A 110 29.32 13.89 -1.87
CA ALA A 110 28.11 13.67 -2.65
C ALA A 110 26.96 14.61 -2.23
N LEU A 111 26.89 15.02 -0.96
CA LEU A 111 25.91 15.99 -0.47
C LEU A 111 26.18 17.40 -1.00
N ASP A 112 27.44 17.82 -1.02
CA ASP A 112 27.86 19.13 -1.51
C ASP A 112 27.61 19.28 -3.02
N ASN A 113 27.63 18.17 -3.75
CA ASN A 113 27.33 18.11 -5.19
C ASN A 113 25.83 18.08 -5.52
N ILE A 114 24.93 17.99 -4.53
CA ILE A 114 23.47 18.02 -4.78
C ILE A 114 23.08 19.45 -5.17
N PRO A 115 22.51 19.69 -6.36
CA PRO A 115 22.10 21.02 -6.77
C PRO A 115 21.00 21.54 -5.83
N GLN A 116 21.33 22.60 -5.09
CA GLN A 116 20.38 23.27 -4.21
C GLN A 116 19.27 23.92 -5.06
N ARG A 117 18.02 23.66 -4.68
CA ARG A 117 16.88 24.36 -5.30
C ARG A 117 16.88 25.81 -4.85
N ILE A 118 16.38 26.70 -5.71
CA ILE A 118 16.19 28.11 -5.36
C ILE A 118 15.38 28.20 -4.07
N THR A 119 15.96 28.84 -3.06
CA THR A 119 15.29 29.11 -1.79
C THR A 119 14.03 29.93 -2.04
N LYS A 120 12.87 29.37 -1.69
CA LYS A 120 11.57 30.04 -1.86
C LYS A 120 11.31 30.95 -0.65
N ALA A 121 11.85 32.16 -0.69
CA ALA A 121 11.60 33.19 0.32
C ALA A 121 10.11 33.56 0.46
N SER A 122 9.28 33.27 -0.55
CA SER A 122 7.83 33.46 -0.50
C SER A 122 7.12 32.56 0.52
N LEU A 123 7.78 31.50 1.02
CA LEU A 123 7.23 30.64 2.07
C LEU A 123 7.46 31.22 3.48
N ASP A 124 8.36 32.19 3.61
CA ASP A 124 8.64 32.89 4.87
C ASP A 124 7.71 34.10 5.06
N GLU A 125 6.87 34.40 4.07
CA GLU A 125 5.86 35.45 4.16
C GLU A 125 4.76 35.06 5.16
N ILE A 126 4.36 36.03 5.99
CA ILE A 126 3.30 35.82 6.97
C ILE A 126 2.00 35.49 6.22
N PRO A 127 1.31 34.39 6.57
CA PRO A 127 0.11 33.98 5.87
C PRO A 127 -1.00 35.03 6.01
N THR A 128 -1.70 35.28 4.92
CA THR A 128 -2.85 36.18 4.90
C THR A 128 -4.08 35.49 5.52
N MET A 129 -5.03 36.27 6.05
CA MET A 129 -6.30 35.73 6.58
C MET A 129 -7.04 34.84 5.56
N ALA A 130 -7.07 35.26 4.29
CA ALA A 130 -7.68 34.49 3.21
C ALA A 130 -6.96 33.16 2.93
N GLU A 131 -5.63 33.12 3.09
CA GLU A 131 -4.85 31.88 2.93
C GLU A 131 -5.11 30.91 4.08
N THR A 132 -5.24 31.43 5.29
CA THR A 132 -5.58 30.64 6.47
C THR A 132 -6.98 30.04 6.34
N ALA A 133 -7.95 30.83 5.88
CA ALA A 133 -9.31 30.35 5.61
C ALA A 133 -9.33 29.28 4.50
N ARG A 134 -8.61 29.51 3.38
CA ARG A 134 -8.48 28.51 2.30
C ARG A 134 -7.80 27.22 2.79
N ALA A 135 -6.74 27.34 3.58
CA ALA A 135 -6.03 26.18 4.12
C ALA A 135 -6.92 25.36 5.05
N ILE A 136 -7.79 26.01 5.82
CA ILE A 136 -8.79 25.34 6.67
C ILE A 136 -9.87 24.65 5.81
N ALA A 137 -10.39 25.33 4.79
CA ALA A 137 -11.40 24.76 3.89
C ALA A 137 -10.87 23.61 3.02
N CYS A 138 -9.55 23.54 2.78
CA CYS A 138 -8.91 22.45 2.04
C CYS A 138 -8.58 21.23 2.91
N LEU A 139 -8.99 21.20 4.18
CA LEU A 139 -8.83 19.99 4.98
C LEU A 139 -9.67 18.85 4.41
N LYS A 140 -9.19 17.63 4.66
CA LYS A 140 -9.94 16.42 4.35
C LYS A 140 -10.68 16.00 5.61
N ASP A 141 -11.98 15.77 5.46
CA ASP A 141 -12.85 15.21 6.48
C ASP A 141 -12.50 13.76 6.82
N GLY A 142 -13.01 13.28 7.95
CA GLY A 142 -12.86 11.90 8.37
C GLY A 142 -11.44 11.52 8.80
N LYS A 143 -10.57 12.51 9.06
CA LYS A 143 -9.32 12.27 9.76
C LYS A 143 -9.61 12.00 11.23
N ALA A 144 -9.00 10.94 11.76
CA ALA A 144 -9.07 10.67 13.18
C ALA A 144 -8.54 11.89 13.97
N PRO A 145 -9.23 12.31 15.05
CA PRO A 145 -8.72 13.34 15.93
C PRO A 145 -7.32 12.95 16.41
N VAL A 146 -6.39 13.91 16.39
CA VAL A 146 -5.12 13.75 17.09
C VAL A 146 -5.39 13.69 18.61
N GLY A 147 -4.39 13.41 19.44
CA GLY A 147 -4.55 13.23 20.91
C GLY A 147 -5.32 14.35 21.65
N ASP A 148 -5.54 15.49 21.01
CA ASP A 148 -6.39 16.60 21.47
C ASP A 148 -7.91 16.33 21.36
N GLY A 149 -8.33 15.25 20.68
CA GLY A 149 -9.75 14.88 20.55
C GLY A 149 -10.58 15.79 19.64
N ILE A 150 -9.96 16.73 18.92
CA ILE A 150 -10.63 17.67 18.03
C ILE A 150 -10.67 17.11 16.60
N PRO A 151 -11.86 16.82 16.05
CA PRO A 151 -12.02 16.36 14.67
C PRO A 151 -11.85 17.52 13.66
N ALA A 152 -11.47 17.20 12.42
CA ALA A 152 -11.17 18.20 11.39
C ALA A 152 -12.38 19.11 11.06
N GLU A 153 -13.57 18.53 11.17
CA GLU A 153 -14.88 19.12 10.94
C GLU A 153 -15.15 20.32 11.87
N VAL A 154 -14.65 20.26 13.11
CA VAL A 154 -14.78 21.38 14.06
C VAL A 154 -13.97 22.59 13.59
N ARG A 155 -12.82 22.35 12.95
CA ARG A 155 -11.99 23.43 12.41
C ARG A 155 -12.59 24.01 11.14
N GLU A 156 -13.19 23.18 10.29
CA GLU A 156 -13.84 23.64 9.07
C GLU A 156 -15.12 24.44 9.36
N HIS A 157 -15.94 24.00 10.31
CA HIS A 157 -17.27 24.58 10.57
C HIS A 157 -17.28 25.61 11.72
N GLY A 158 -16.13 25.93 12.31
CA GLY A 158 -16.03 26.87 13.44
C GLY A 158 -16.24 28.35 13.09
N GLY A 159 -16.38 28.68 11.80
CA GLY A 159 -16.72 30.02 11.31
C GLY A 159 -15.62 31.09 11.48
N ASP A 160 -15.94 32.32 11.10
CA ASP A 160 -14.97 33.42 10.98
C ASP A 160 -14.26 33.79 12.29
N ASN A 161 -14.93 33.60 13.43
CA ASN A 161 -14.33 33.85 14.74
C ASN A 161 -13.19 32.87 15.04
N LEU A 162 -13.36 31.59 14.70
CA LEU A 162 -12.30 30.60 14.85
C LEU A 162 -11.15 30.90 13.89
N PHE A 163 -11.45 31.28 12.65
CA PHE A 163 -10.42 31.61 11.65
C PHE A 163 -9.59 32.82 12.06
N SER A 164 -10.24 33.88 12.55
CA SER A 164 -9.59 35.08 13.07
C SER A 164 -8.66 34.75 14.24
N ARG A 165 -9.13 33.91 15.19
CA ARG A 165 -8.31 33.52 16.34
C ARG A 165 -7.11 32.65 15.93
N LEU A 166 -7.29 31.72 15.01
CA LEU A 166 -6.21 30.88 14.48
C LEU A 166 -5.18 31.70 13.72
N HIS A 167 -5.63 32.64 12.89
CA HIS A 167 -4.74 33.56 12.17
C HIS A 167 -3.90 34.40 13.14
N GLN A 168 -4.53 34.99 14.16
CA GLN A 168 -3.83 35.73 15.22
C GLN A 168 -2.78 34.88 15.96
N LEU A 169 -3.05 33.60 16.21
CA LEU A 169 -2.09 32.70 16.86
C LEU A 169 -0.87 32.43 15.96
N ILE A 170 -1.07 32.31 14.65
CA ILE A 170 -0.01 32.03 13.69
C ILE A 170 0.84 33.28 13.44
N THR A 171 0.25 34.48 13.43
CA THR A 171 0.97 35.74 13.17
C THR A 171 1.68 36.32 14.39
N ASN A 172 1.29 35.91 15.61
CA ASN A 172 1.88 36.40 16.87
C ASN A 172 2.90 35.43 17.50
N ALA A 173 3.26 34.34 16.80
CA ALA A 173 4.24 33.34 17.24
C ALA A 173 5.66 33.73 16.81
#